data_AF-A0AAV5HDW7-F1
#
_entry.id   AF-A0AAV5HDW7-F1
#
_cell.length_a   1.000
_cell.length_b   1.000
_cell.length_c   1.000
_cell.angle_alpha   90.00
_cell.angle_beta   90.00
_cell.angle_gamma   90.00
#
_symmetry.space_group_name_H-M   'P 1'
#
loop_
_entity.id
_entity.type
_entity.pdbx_description
1 polymer ?
#
loop_
_entity_poly.entity_id
_entity_poly.type
_entity_poly.pdbx_seq_one_letter_code
_entity_poly.pdbx_strand_id
1 'polypeptide(L)'
;MDGSSPEWLENTFEGEVIDSHTFAGILKINLAEKFVGSGELDLNVNGLGYDDDRMLDGEEISASHWTDGVWNVVLPFEINGTDVKTIEVGEKKGNITLDDIVISPYQVIVHTTTPGEQRELTDDRREKLLSKDPDLTDAEMLELLGWSYEPCQTICFNQNGEMLYLDTEMAGRSGFAVQGKEIKTLYIFIFDNYDDCLQMEQEGMDSSVADKAIISKEIHVE
;
A
#
# COMPACT_ATOMS: atom_id res chain seq x y z
N MET A 1 -19.98 7.49 29.92
CA MET A 1 -18.80 6.61 29.92
C MET A 1 -18.98 5.73 28.71
N ASP A 2 -18.52 6.21 27.56
CA ASP A 2 -18.55 5.44 26.32
C ASP A 2 -17.16 4.84 26.17
N GLY A 3 -17.08 3.53 26.40
CA GLY A 3 -15.86 2.73 26.36
C GLY A 3 -15.51 2.36 24.92
N SER A 4 -15.13 3.35 24.11
CA SER A 4 -14.30 3.06 22.94
C SER A 4 -12.89 2.83 23.45
N SER A 5 -12.43 1.57 23.44
CA SER A 5 -11.01 1.26 23.54
C SER A 5 -10.26 2.13 22.51
N PRO A 6 -9.16 2.82 22.88
CA PRO A 6 -8.34 3.50 21.89
C PRO A 6 -7.97 2.48 20.81
N GLU A 7 -8.17 2.81 19.54
CA GLU A 7 -7.61 1.99 18.47
C GLU A 7 -6.09 2.16 18.55
N TRP A 8 -5.42 1.13 19.08
CA TRP A 8 -3.96 1.07 19.09
C TRP A 8 -3.53 0.72 17.67
N LEU A 9 -3.07 1.72 16.93
CA LEU A 9 -2.37 1.46 15.69
C LEU A 9 -0.92 1.12 16.04
N GLU A 10 -0.58 -0.18 15.99
CA GLU A 10 0.81 -0.61 15.87
C GLU A 10 1.29 -0.17 14.47
N ASN A 11 1.87 1.03 14.39
CA ASN A 11 2.44 1.54 13.16
C ASN A 11 3.94 1.32 13.17
N THR A 12 4.45 0.77 12.08
CA THR A 12 5.89 0.76 11.80
C THR A 12 6.26 2.10 11.18
N PHE A 13 7.33 2.73 11.68
CA PHE A 13 7.97 3.84 10.98
C PHE A 13 8.94 3.28 9.96
N GLU A 14 8.74 3.57 8.69
CA GLU A 14 9.71 3.26 7.66
C GLU A 14 10.71 4.42 7.53
N GLY A 15 12.00 4.12 7.52
CA GLY A 15 13.01 5.16 7.49
C GLY A 15 14.44 4.63 7.56
N GLU A 16 15.37 5.56 7.73
CA GLU A 16 16.80 5.28 7.82
C GLU A 16 17.41 5.80 9.13
N VAL A 17 18.36 5.03 9.66
CA VAL A 17 19.23 5.46 10.75
C VAL A 17 20.32 6.36 10.15
N ILE A 18 20.31 7.64 10.51
CA ILE A 18 21.30 8.62 10.04
C ILE A 18 22.59 8.50 10.85
N ASP A 19 22.46 8.35 12.17
CA ASP A 19 23.56 8.16 13.10
C ASP A 19 23.06 7.50 14.40
N SER A 20 23.93 7.37 15.40
CA SER A 20 23.62 6.67 16.66
C SER A 20 22.53 7.33 17.51
N HIS A 21 22.04 8.51 17.15
CA HIS A 21 20.99 9.23 17.89
C HIS A 21 19.94 9.88 16.96
N THR A 22 19.95 9.58 15.67
CA THR A 22 19.08 10.23 14.69
C THR A 22 18.48 9.19 13.75
N PHE A 23 17.15 9.15 13.71
CA PHE A 23 16.36 8.39 12.76
C PHE A 23 15.48 9.36 11.96
N ALA A 24 15.40 9.16 10.65
CA ALA A 24 14.48 9.89 9.78
C ALA A 24 13.56 8.88 9.09
N GLY A 25 12.25 9.08 9.21
CA GLY A 25 11.28 8.17 8.63
C GLY A 25 9.96 8.84 8.30
N ILE A 26 9.04 8.05 7.77
CA ILE A 26 7.72 8.45 7.34
C ILE A 26 6.71 7.61 8.13
N LEU A 27 5.66 8.29 8.58
CA LEU A 27 4.47 7.66 9.14
C LEU A 27 3.30 7.89 8.18
N LYS A 28 2.76 6.81 7.63
CA LYS A 28 1.59 6.85 6.75
C LYS A 28 0.36 6.42 7.54
N ILE A 29 -0.64 7.28 7.62
CA ILE A 29 -1.89 7.01 8.33
C ILE A 29 -3.05 7.14 7.35
N ASN A 30 -3.84 6.08 7.25
CA ASN A 30 -5.12 6.14 6.55
C ASN A 30 -6.20 6.60 7.54
N LEU A 31 -6.87 7.70 7.23
CA LEU A 31 -8.01 8.16 8.01
C LEU A 31 -9.24 7.32 7.67
N ALA A 32 -10.00 6.92 8.70
CA ALA A 32 -11.23 6.14 8.53
C ALA A 32 -12.31 6.90 7.74
N GLU A 33 -12.33 8.22 7.88
CA GLU A 33 -13.26 9.11 7.17
C GLU A 33 -12.49 10.18 6.41
N LYS A 34 -13.09 10.63 5.30
CA LYS A 34 -12.56 11.72 4.51
C LYS A 34 -12.63 13.02 5.32
N PHE A 35 -11.47 13.64 5.52
CA PHE A 35 -11.35 14.92 6.20
C PHE A 35 -11.30 16.09 5.21
N VAL A 36 -11.77 17.27 5.62
CA VAL A 36 -11.71 18.52 4.83
C VAL A 36 -11.24 19.67 5.71
N GLY A 37 -10.32 20.50 5.20
CA GLY A 37 -9.78 21.66 5.91
C GLY A 37 -8.53 21.32 6.72
N SER A 38 -8.40 21.90 7.90
CA SER A 38 -7.26 21.71 8.80
C SER A 38 -7.67 20.98 10.08
N GLY A 39 -6.76 20.21 10.65
CA GLY A 39 -6.97 19.47 11.88
C GLY A 39 -5.70 19.30 12.68
N GLU A 40 -5.82 18.59 13.79
CA GLU A 40 -4.70 18.16 14.63
C GLU A 40 -4.74 16.65 14.74
N LEU A 41 -3.59 16.02 14.56
CA LEU A 41 -3.37 14.60 14.80
C LEU A 41 -2.67 14.46 16.15
N ASP A 42 -3.35 13.84 17.12
CA ASP A 42 -2.81 13.52 18.44
C ASP A 42 -2.22 12.10 18.40
N LEU A 43 -0.89 12.01 18.52
CA LEU A 43 -0.15 10.75 18.56
C LEU A 43 0.35 10.52 19.99
N ASN A 44 -0.21 9.49 20.62
CA ASN A 44 0.23 9.02 21.92
C ASN A 44 1.25 7.89 21.74
N VAL A 45 2.52 8.21 21.94
CA VAL A 45 3.64 7.26 21.83
C VAL A 45 3.99 6.77 23.25
N ASN A 46 3.87 5.46 23.47
CA ASN A 46 4.11 4.81 24.76
C ASN A 46 5.48 4.10 24.86
N GLY A 47 6.25 4.10 23.78
CA GLY A 47 7.57 3.52 23.74
C GLY A 47 8.17 3.59 22.34
N LEU A 48 9.46 3.36 22.27
CA LEU A 48 10.24 3.33 21.03
C LEU A 48 11.04 2.03 21.00
N GLY A 49 10.88 1.29 19.91
CA GLY A 49 11.58 0.03 19.68
C GLY A 49 12.46 0.09 18.44
N TYR A 50 13.56 -0.65 18.43
CA TYR A 50 14.33 -0.93 17.22
C TYR A 50 14.82 -2.38 17.21
N ASP A 51 14.95 -2.95 16.02
CA ASP A 51 15.46 -4.29 15.81
C ASP A 51 16.98 -4.32 15.64
N ASP A 52 17.58 -5.40 16.15
CA ASP A 52 19.00 -5.70 16.02
C ASP A 52 19.15 -7.03 15.28
N ASP A 53 19.59 -6.97 14.03
CA ASP A 53 19.80 -8.13 13.15
C ASP A 53 20.79 -9.17 13.69
N ARG A 54 21.42 -8.92 14.85
CA ARG A 54 22.25 -9.88 15.58
C ARG A 54 21.44 -10.76 16.54
N MET A 55 20.16 -10.45 16.76
CA MET A 55 19.24 -11.13 17.70
C MET A 55 18.08 -11.84 16.98
N LEU A 56 18.34 -12.49 15.84
CA LEU A 56 17.36 -13.13 14.96
C LEU A 56 16.70 -14.41 15.53
N ASP A 57 17.09 -14.87 16.72
CA ASP A 57 16.69 -16.17 17.28
C ASP A 57 15.44 -16.09 18.17
N GLY A 58 14.76 -14.94 18.23
CA GLY A 58 13.55 -14.74 19.03
C GLY A 58 12.27 -15.07 18.25
N GLU A 59 11.47 -16.02 18.73
CA GLU A 59 10.10 -16.30 18.24
C GLU A 59 9.10 -15.17 18.57
N GLU A 60 9.57 -13.98 18.97
CA GLU A 60 8.77 -12.86 19.44
C GLU A 60 8.90 -11.69 18.45
N ILE A 61 7.78 -11.28 17.85
CA ILE A 61 7.69 -10.23 16.81
C ILE A 61 7.85 -8.81 17.39
N SER A 62 8.44 -8.69 18.58
CA SER A 62 8.66 -7.42 19.26
C SER A 62 10.05 -6.88 18.96
N ALA A 63 10.18 -5.56 18.94
CA ALA A 63 11.46 -4.90 18.74
C ALA A 63 12.55 -5.45 19.67
N SER A 64 13.72 -5.78 19.11
CA SER A 64 14.86 -6.36 19.85
C SER A 64 15.30 -5.52 21.06
N HIS A 65 15.16 -4.20 20.94
CA HIS A 65 15.37 -3.25 22.00
C HIS A 65 14.16 -2.35 22.16
N TRP A 66 13.80 -2.05 23.41
CA TRP A 66 12.64 -1.22 23.74
C TRP A 66 12.98 -0.19 24.80
N THR A 67 12.49 1.03 24.61
CA THR A 67 12.52 2.11 25.59
C THR A 67 11.10 2.55 25.89
N ASP A 68 10.64 2.33 27.11
CA ASP A 68 9.36 2.86 27.58
C ASP A 68 9.39 4.39 27.67
N GLY A 69 8.28 5.03 27.34
CA GLY A 69 8.09 6.45 27.61
C GLY A 69 6.67 6.89 27.34
N VAL A 70 6.38 8.17 27.56
CA VAL A 70 5.06 8.74 27.30
C VAL A 70 5.27 10.08 26.62
N TRP A 71 5.05 10.11 25.32
CA TRP A 71 5.09 11.31 24.51
C TRP A 71 3.72 11.52 23.88
N ASN A 72 3.14 12.70 24.12
CA ASN A 72 2.03 13.18 23.31
C ASN A 72 2.59 14.14 22.26
N VAL A 73 2.43 13.79 20.98
CA VAL A 73 2.82 14.60 19.85
C VAL A 73 1.54 15.07 19.15
N VAL A 74 1.31 16.38 19.16
CA VAL A 74 0.19 17.00 18.43
C VAL A 74 0.73 17.62 17.15
N LEU A 75 0.31 17.06 16.01
CA LEU A 75 0.73 17.49 14.68
C LEU A 75 -0.41 18.24 13.98
N PRO A 76 -0.30 19.55 13.74
CA PRO A 76 -1.27 20.25 12.91
C PRO A 76 -1.11 19.79 11.45
N PHE A 77 -2.22 19.57 10.77
CA PHE A 77 -2.24 19.23 9.35
C PHE A 77 -3.29 20.05 8.60
N GLU A 78 -3.08 20.20 7.29
CA GLU A 78 -4.04 20.78 6.36
C GLU A 78 -4.18 19.85 5.16
N ILE A 79 -5.42 19.63 4.72
CA ILE A 79 -5.69 18.79 3.56
C ILE A 79 -5.28 19.54 2.29
N ASN A 80 -4.28 18.99 1.60
CA ASN A 80 -3.91 19.45 0.28
C ASN A 80 -4.90 18.92 -0.76
N GLY A 81 -6.05 19.58 -0.89
CA GLY A 81 -7.04 19.26 -1.91
C GLY A 81 -6.71 19.82 -3.29
N THR A 82 -5.84 20.82 -3.39
CA THR A 82 -5.53 21.51 -4.67
C THR A 82 -4.56 20.72 -5.54
N ASP A 83 -3.62 20.00 -4.91
CA ASP A 83 -2.61 19.23 -5.62
C ASP A 83 -3.01 17.75 -5.77
N VAL A 84 -4.22 17.39 -5.35
CA VAL A 84 -4.79 16.06 -5.54
C VAL A 84 -5.78 16.10 -6.70
N LYS A 85 -5.55 15.25 -7.69
CA LYS A 85 -6.40 15.10 -8.87
C LYS A 85 -6.98 13.70 -8.91
N THR A 86 -8.29 13.59 -9.05
CA THR A 86 -8.97 12.32 -9.33
C THR A 86 -9.40 12.31 -10.78
N ILE A 87 -9.01 11.29 -11.52
CA ILE A 87 -9.33 11.10 -12.94
C ILE A 87 -10.21 9.86 -13.06
N GLU A 88 -11.48 10.08 -13.36
CA GLU A 88 -12.44 9.02 -13.66
C GLU A 88 -12.10 8.40 -15.03
N VAL A 89 -11.97 7.07 -15.08
CA VAL A 89 -11.62 6.34 -16.30
C VAL A 89 -12.79 5.47 -16.76
N GLY A 90 -13.31 4.61 -15.88
CA GLY A 90 -14.41 3.69 -16.17
C GLY A 90 -14.15 2.71 -17.32
N GLU A 91 -12.89 2.34 -17.56
CA GLU A 91 -12.54 1.45 -18.68
C GLU A 91 -12.67 -0.01 -18.25
N LYS A 92 -13.57 -0.74 -18.91
CA LYS A 92 -13.80 -2.18 -18.66
C LYS A 92 -13.26 -3.04 -19.79
N LYS A 93 -12.45 -4.05 -19.43
CA LYS A 93 -11.94 -5.08 -20.34
C LYS A 93 -12.11 -6.46 -19.70
N GLY A 94 -12.93 -7.29 -20.34
CA GLY A 94 -13.32 -8.57 -19.76
C GLY A 94 -14.01 -8.36 -18.40
N ASN A 95 -13.41 -8.94 -17.38
CA ASN A 95 -13.88 -8.89 -15.99
C ASN A 95 -13.27 -7.75 -15.17
N ILE A 96 -12.21 -7.13 -15.66
CA ILE A 96 -11.48 -6.07 -14.95
C ILE A 96 -12.00 -4.69 -15.40
N THR A 97 -12.16 -3.78 -14.45
CA THR A 97 -12.47 -2.37 -14.69
C THR A 97 -11.40 -1.51 -14.06
N LEU A 98 -10.86 -0.54 -14.80
CA LEU A 98 -10.09 0.58 -14.27
C LEU A 98 -11.07 1.70 -13.96
N ASP A 99 -11.32 1.94 -12.67
CA ASP A 99 -12.38 2.82 -12.20
C ASP A 99 -11.91 4.28 -12.24
N ASP A 100 -10.97 4.63 -11.38
CA ASP A 100 -10.41 5.97 -11.27
C ASP A 100 -8.93 5.94 -10.85
N ILE A 101 -8.28 7.09 -10.96
CA ILE A 101 -6.89 7.29 -10.56
C ILE A 101 -6.81 8.54 -9.71
N VAL A 102 -6.22 8.42 -8.52
CA VAL A 102 -5.91 9.56 -7.64
C VAL A 102 -4.43 9.87 -7.73
N ILE A 103 -4.10 11.09 -8.13
CA ILE A 103 -2.73 11.58 -8.29
C ILE A 103 -2.50 12.68 -7.28
N SER A 104 -1.44 12.54 -6.49
CA SER A 104 -0.98 13.54 -5.53
C SER A 104 0.53 13.72 -5.64
N PRO A 105 1.13 14.75 -5.01
CA PRO A 105 2.59 14.91 -5.00
C PRO A 105 3.35 13.74 -4.35
N TYR A 106 2.67 12.94 -3.53
CA TYR A 106 3.29 11.88 -2.73
C TYR A 106 3.01 10.48 -3.27
N GLN A 107 1.78 10.24 -3.75
CA GLN A 107 1.34 8.93 -4.23
C GLN A 107 0.40 9.03 -5.42
N VAL A 108 0.45 7.99 -6.25
CA VAL A 108 -0.58 7.65 -7.24
C VAL A 108 -1.36 6.45 -6.72
N ILE A 109 -2.68 6.50 -6.78
CA ILE A 109 -3.55 5.37 -6.42
C ILE A 109 -4.36 5.03 -7.67
N VAL A 110 -4.30 3.76 -8.07
CA VAL A 110 -5.11 3.20 -9.16
C VAL A 110 -6.19 2.32 -8.53
N HIS A 111 -7.46 2.67 -8.76
CA HIS A 111 -8.59 1.86 -8.33
C HIS A 111 -9.04 0.95 -9.46
N THR A 112 -9.16 -0.33 -9.15
CA THR A 112 -9.61 -1.35 -10.09
C THR A 112 -10.74 -2.17 -9.48
N THR A 113 -11.63 -2.66 -10.32
CA THR A 113 -12.63 -3.65 -9.93
C THR A 113 -12.32 -4.95 -10.67
N THR A 114 -12.06 -6.00 -9.91
CA THR A 114 -11.87 -7.38 -10.39
C THR A 114 -12.89 -8.30 -9.68
N PRO A 115 -13.41 -9.36 -10.32
CA PRO A 115 -14.29 -10.30 -9.64
C PRO A 115 -13.54 -10.97 -8.49
N GLY A 116 -14.15 -10.92 -7.31
CA GLY A 116 -13.75 -11.70 -6.15
C GLY A 116 -14.79 -12.77 -5.86
N GLU A 117 -14.36 -14.01 -5.70
CA GLU A 117 -15.20 -15.04 -5.11
C GLU A 117 -14.88 -15.13 -3.62
N GLN A 118 -15.91 -14.93 -2.79
CA GLN A 118 -15.82 -15.23 -1.37
C GLN A 118 -15.79 -16.76 -1.21
N ARG A 119 -14.64 -17.29 -0.82
CA ARG A 119 -14.48 -18.69 -0.46
C ARG A 119 -14.97 -18.89 0.96
N GLU A 120 -15.65 -20.00 1.24
CA GLU A 120 -16.03 -20.33 2.62
C GLU A 120 -14.78 -20.40 3.51
N LEU A 121 -14.77 -19.59 4.58
CA LEU A 121 -13.88 -19.82 5.71
C LEU A 121 -14.45 -20.98 6.52
N THR A 122 -13.89 -22.17 6.33
CA THR A 122 -14.10 -23.30 7.24
C THR A 122 -13.53 -22.98 8.62
N ASP A 123 -14.07 -23.61 9.66
CA ASP A 123 -13.62 -23.36 11.05
C ASP A 123 -12.13 -23.70 11.26
N ASP A 124 -11.63 -24.72 10.56
CA ASP A 124 -10.21 -25.10 10.50
C ASP A 124 -9.31 -23.96 9.94
N ARG A 125 -9.79 -23.22 8.93
CA ARG A 125 -9.06 -22.07 8.37
C ARG A 125 -9.12 -20.85 9.29
N ARG A 126 -10.23 -20.64 10.01
CA ARG A 126 -10.31 -19.59 11.06
C ARG A 126 -9.32 -19.87 12.19
N GLU A 127 -9.24 -21.12 12.63
CA GLU A 127 -8.31 -21.54 13.68
C GLU A 127 -6.86 -21.35 13.24
N LYS A 128 -6.53 -21.67 11.99
CA LYS A 128 -5.20 -21.45 11.44
C LYS A 128 -4.84 -19.97 11.26
N LEU A 129 -5.78 -19.11 10.82
CA LEU A 129 -5.58 -17.65 10.72
C LEU A 129 -5.34 -16.98 12.09
N LEU A 130 -5.99 -17.48 13.14
CA LEU A 130 -5.87 -16.93 14.49
C LEU A 130 -4.70 -17.53 15.28
N SER A 131 -3.91 -18.43 14.67
CA SER A 131 -2.69 -18.96 15.25
C SER A 131 -1.66 -17.85 15.45
N LYS A 132 -0.93 -17.90 16.56
CA LYS A 132 0.17 -16.96 16.84
C LYS A 132 1.35 -17.12 15.88
N ASP A 133 1.48 -18.30 15.28
CA ASP A 133 2.51 -18.62 14.29
C ASP A 133 1.88 -19.54 13.24
N PRO A 134 1.22 -18.97 12.23
CA PRO A 134 0.69 -19.75 11.15
C PRO A 134 1.84 -20.11 10.20
N ASP A 135 2.22 -21.39 10.17
CA ASP A 135 3.10 -21.96 9.13
C ASP A 135 2.34 -21.93 7.78
N LEU A 136 2.40 -20.76 7.14
CA LEU A 136 1.72 -20.39 5.90
C LEU A 136 2.68 -19.53 5.07
N THR A 137 2.84 -19.88 3.81
CA THR A 137 3.44 -19.00 2.81
C THR A 137 2.53 -17.82 2.49
N ASP A 138 3.06 -16.73 1.92
CA ASP A 138 2.27 -15.56 1.51
C ASP A 138 1.07 -15.95 0.63
N ALA A 139 1.27 -16.92 -0.27
CA ALA A 139 0.22 -17.49 -1.11
C ALA A 139 -0.87 -18.20 -0.29
N GLU A 140 -0.49 -19.00 0.72
CA GLU A 140 -1.44 -19.71 1.58
C GLU A 140 -2.16 -18.77 2.56
N MET A 141 -1.51 -17.68 2.99
CA MET A 141 -2.12 -16.58 3.74
C MET A 141 -3.18 -15.85 2.92
N LEU A 142 -2.85 -15.47 1.69
CA LEU A 142 -3.79 -14.91 0.71
C LEU A 142 -4.97 -15.84 0.45
N GLU A 143 -4.70 -17.16 0.33
CA GLU A 143 -5.76 -18.14 0.24
C GLU A 143 -6.65 -18.16 1.49
N LEU A 144 -6.07 -18.13 2.70
CA LEU A 144 -6.77 -18.20 3.99
C LEU A 144 -7.71 -17.02 4.24
N LEU A 145 -7.39 -15.82 3.73
CA LEU A 145 -8.19 -14.59 3.88
C LEU A 145 -9.58 -14.65 3.21
N GLY A 146 -9.91 -15.75 2.52
CA GLY A 146 -11.29 -16.09 2.15
C GLY A 146 -11.81 -15.40 0.90
N TRP A 147 -10.95 -14.69 0.17
CA TRP A 147 -11.29 -14.09 -1.12
C TRP A 147 -10.28 -14.57 -2.16
N SER A 148 -10.77 -15.17 -3.25
CA SER A 148 -9.95 -15.32 -4.46
C SER A 148 -10.37 -14.25 -5.45
N TYR A 149 -9.50 -13.27 -5.65
CA TYR A 149 -9.62 -12.29 -6.72
C TYR A 149 -8.94 -12.84 -7.96
N GLU A 150 -9.48 -12.56 -9.15
CA GLU A 150 -8.69 -12.75 -10.38
C GLU A 150 -7.44 -11.85 -10.30
N PRO A 151 -6.25 -12.34 -10.71
CA PRO A 151 -5.03 -11.55 -10.64
C PRO A 151 -5.22 -10.22 -11.36
N CYS A 152 -4.82 -9.13 -10.72
CA CYS A 152 -4.95 -7.79 -11.25
C CYS A 152 -3.71 -7.00 -10.82
N GLN A 153 -2.60 -7.28 -11.50
CA GLN A 153 -1.30 -6.67 -11.22
C GLN A 153 -1.20 -5.36 -11.97
N THR A 154 -0.92 -4.27 -11.26
CA THR A 154 -0.85 -2.93 -11.86
C THR A 154 0.57 -2.41 -11.84
N ILE A 155 1.04 -1.87 -12.98
CA ILE A 155 2.33 -1.18 -13.09
C ILE A 155 2.12 0.19 -13.75
N CYS A 156 2.84 1.19 -13.23
CA CYS A 156 2.72 2.58 -13.68
C CYS A 156 4.08 3.16 -14.09
N PHE A 157 4.09 3.92 -15.17
CA PHE A 157 5.26 4.68 -15.66
C PHE A 157 4.90 6.15 -15.87
N ASN A 158 5.86 7.05 -15.68
CA ASN A 158 5.70 8.48 -16.00
C ASN A 158 5.99 8.78 -17.49
N GLN A 159 5.89 10.05 -17.87
CA GLN A 159 6.18 10.53 -19.24
C GLN A 159 7.58 10.19 -19.79
N ASN A 160 8.54 9.90 -18.90
CA ASN A 160 9.91 9.55 -19.28
C ASN A 160 10.10 8.03 -19.40
N GLY A 161 9.06 7.23 -19.18
CA GLY A 161 9.15 5.77 -19.07
C GLY A 161 9.77 5.30 -17.74
N GLU A 162 9.86 6.17 -16.73
CA GLU A 162 10.36 5.80 -15.39
C GLU A 162 9.23 5.17 -14.58
N MET A 163 9.48 3.99 -14.03
CA MET A 163 8.50 3.25 -13.23
C MET A 163 8.22 3.96 -11.90
N LEU A 164 6.95 3.93 -11.47
CA LEU A 164 6.55 4.30 -10.11
C LEU A 164 6.67 3.07 -9.19
N TYR A 165 7.21 3.28 -8.00
CA TYR A 165 7.46 2.18 -7.07
C TYR A 165 6.14 1.76 -6.41
N LEU A 166 5.82 0.46 -6.46
CA LEU A 166 4.65 -0.10 -5.79
C LEU A 166 4.84 -0.02 -4.28
N ASP A 167 3.98 0.74 -3.61
CA ASP A 167 3.98 0.93 -2.15
C ASP A 167 3.00 -0.03 -1.47
N THR A 168 1.81 -0.21 -2.05
CA THR A 168 0.81 -1.13 -1.51
C THR A 168 -0.03 -1.69 -2.64
N GLU A 169 -0.21 -3.00 -2.68
CA GLU A 169 -1.20 -3.63 -3.53
C GLU A 169 -2.23 -4.38 -2.68
N MET A 170 -3.49 -4.01 -2.85
CA MET A 170 -4.64 -4.67 -2.25
C MET A 170 -5.67 -4.94 -3.35
N ALA A 171 -6.60 -5.86 -3.09
CA ALA A 171 -7.68 -6.12 -4.03
C ALA A 171 -8.43 -4.81 -4.37
N GLY A 172 -8.39 -4.46 -5.65
CA GLY A 172 -9.00 -3.27 -6.21
C GLY A 172 -8.30 -1.93 -5.94
N ARG A 173 -7.09 -1.95 -5.38
CA ARG A 173 -6.30 -0.74 -5.11
C ARG A 173 -4.80 -1.02 -5.19
N SER A 174 -4.14 -0.37 -6.14
CA SER A 174 -2.67 -0.33 -6.22
C SER A 174 -2.17 1.09 -5.96
N GLY A 175 -1.33 1.25 -4.93
CA GLY A 175 -0.71 2.51 -4.53
C GLY A 175 0.76 2.54 -4.93
N PHE A 176 1.18 3.66 -5.52
CA PHE A 176 2.54 3.87 -6.00
C PHE A 176 3.15 5.13 -5.39
N ALA A 177 4.39 5.05 -4.95
CA ALA A 177 5.15 6.19 -4.47
C ALA A 177 5.65 7.05 -5.65
N VAL A 178 5.37 8.36 -5.59
CA VAL A 178 5.81 9.31 -6.61
C VAL A 178 7.31 9.59 -6.50
N GLN A 179 7.86 9.53 -5.27
CA GLN A 179 9.30 9.73 -5.01
C GLN A 179 9.87 11.02 -5.60
N GLY A 180 9.08 12.11 -5.59
CA GLY A 180 9.47 13.41 -6.14
C GLY A 180 9.52 13.47 -7.67
N LYS A 181 9.11 12.41 -8.38
CA LYS A 181 9.00 12.42 -9.85
C LYS A 181 7.88 13.37 -10.27
N GLU A 182 8.13 14.16 -11.32
CA GLU A 182 7.08 14.95 -11.96
C GLU A 182 6.16 14.03 -12.77
N ILE A 183 4.84 14.13 -12.56
CA ILE A 183 3.84 13.32 -13.28
C ILE A 183 3.02 14.26 -14.18
N LYS A 184 3.36 14.29 -15.47
CA LYS A 184 2.58 14.98 -16.52
C LYS A 184 1.72 14.02 -17.32
N THR A 185 2.27 12.83 -17.56
CA THR A 185 1.59 11.72 -18.20
C THR A 185 1.86 10.48 -17.38
N LEU A 186 0.81 9.68 -17.18
CA LEU A 186 0.87 8.42 -16.49
C LEU A 186 0.47 7.32 -17.47
N TYR A 187 1.35 6.34 -17.66
CA TYR A 187 1.08 5.12 -18.40
C TYR A 187 0.78 4.01 -17.41
N ILE A 188 -0.38 3.40 -17.54
CA ILE A 188 -0.88 2.34 -16.64
C ILE A 188 -1.04 1.08 -17.45
N PHE A 189 -0.51 -0.03 -16.95
CA PHE A 189 -0.70 -1.36 -17.49
C PHE A 189 -1.25 -2.28 -16.41
N ILE A 190 -2.30 -3.03 -16.76
CA ILE A 190 -2.95 -3.99 -15.87
C ILE A 190 -2.86 -5.38 -16.49
N PHE A 191 -2.32 -6.33 -15.74
CA PHE A 191 -2.11 -7.72 -16.16
C PHE A 191 -2.94 -8.69 -15.31
N ASP A 192 -3.45 -9.75 -15.95
CA ASP A 192 -3.97 -10.95 -15.28
C ASP A 192 -2.90 -12.02 -15.04
N ASN A 193 -1.68 -11.78 -15.50
CA ASN A 193 -0.55 -12.67 -15.35
C ASN A 193 0.60 -11.96 -14.61
N TYR A 194 0.99 -12.54 -13.48
CA TYR A 194 2.08 -12.01 -12.65
C TYR A 194 3.44 -12.03 -13.36
N ASP A 195 3.75 -13.07 -14.13
CA ASP A 195 5.04 -13.19 -14.83
C ASP A 195 5.18 -12.13 -15.92
N ASP A 196 4.09 -11.78 -16.61
CA ASP A 196 4.11 -10.70 -17.60
C ASP A 196 4.32 -9.33 -16.91
N CYS A 197 3.68 -9.10 -15.76
CA CYS A 197 3.91 -7.88 -14.97
C CYS A 197 5.36 -7.79 -14.48
N LEU A 198 5.90 -8.87 -13.92
CA LEU A 198 7.28 -8.96 -13.43
C LEU A 198 8.29 -8.77 -14.58
N GLN A 199 8.00 -9.31 -15.76
CA GLN A 199 8.83 -9.09 -16.94
C GLN A 199 8.83 -7.61 -17.34
N MET A 200 7.68 -6.95 -17.31
CA MET A 200 7.59 -5.52 -17.60
C MET A 200 8.33 -4.66 -16.56
N GLU A 201 8.27 -5.04 -15.28
CA GLU A 201 9.03 -4.38 -14.22
C GLU A 201 10.54 -4.39 -14.51
N GLN A 202 11.06 -5.51 -15.03
CA GLN A 202 12.48 -5.67 -15.33
C GLN A 202 12.92 -5.01 -16.65
N GLU A 203 12.07 -5.07 -17.68
CA GLU A 203 12.39 -4.57 -19.02
C GLU A 203 12.00 -3.09 -19.22
N GLY A 204 11.08 -2.57 -18.41
CA GLY A 204 10.54 -1.22 -18.51
C GLY A 204 9.37 -1.08 -19.49
N MET A 205 8.97 0.17 -19.75
CA MET A 205 7.75 0.50 -20.50
C MET A 205 7.71 -0.07 -21.93
N ASP A 206 8.87 -0.19 -22.58
CA ASP A 206 8.99 -0.72 -23.95
C ASP A 206 9.08 -2.26 -24.00
N SER A 207 8.77 -2.95 -22.89
CA SER A 207 8.79 -4.40 -22.81
C SER A 207 7.90 -5.06 -23.86
N SER A 208 8.34 -6.20 -24.36
CA SER A 208 7.56 -7.01 -25.31
C SER A 208 6.23 -7.52 -24.74
N VAL A 209 6.06 -7.50 -23.42
CA VAL A 209 4.82 -7.90 -22.75
C VAL A 209 3.81 -6.76 -22.61
N ALA A 210 4.16 -5.52 -22.97
CA ALA A 210 3.24 -4.38 -22.90
C ALA A 210 1.94 -4.63 -23.69
N ASP A 211 2.04 -5.28 -24.86
CA ASP A 211 0.90 -5.66 -25.70
C ASP A 211 0.02 -6.77 -25.10
N LYS A 212 0.49 -7.44 -24.05
CA LYS A 212 -0.26 -8.47 -23.32
C LYS A 212 -1.11 -7.91 -22.19
N ALA A 213 -0.94 -6.63 -21.83
CA ALA A 213 -1.75 -6.01 -20.78
C ALA A 213 -3.24 -6.04 -21.17
N ILE A 214 -4.10 -6.39 -20.21
CA ILE A 214 -5.56 -6.38 -20.41
C ILE A 214 -6.03 -4.95 -20.64
N ILE A 215 -5.52 -4.03 -19.83
CA ILE A 215 -5.74 -2.59 -19.95
C ILE A 215 -4.35 -1.94 -20.06
N SER A 216 -4.15 -1.19 -21.14
CA SER A 216 -3.05 -0.26 -21.28
C SER A 216 -3.65 1.13 -21.49
N LYS A 217 -3.29 2.08 -20.63
CA LYS A 217 -3.90 3.40 -20.60
C LYS A 217 -2.87 4.50 -20.43
N GLU A 218 -2.95 5.50 -21.31
CA GLU A 218 -2.23 6.76 -21.17
C GLU A 218 -3.17 7.83 -20.60
N ILE A 219 -2.74 8.48 -19.52
CA ILE A 219 -3.50 9.48 -18.79
C ILE A 219 -2.69 10.77 -18.74
N HIS A 220 -3.27 11.84 -19.27
CA HIS A 220 -2.67 13.17 -19.21
C HIS A 220 -3.11 13.87 -17.93
N VAL A 221 -2.14 14.34 -17.15
CA VAL A 221 -2.34 15.01 -15.86
C VAL A 221 -2.23 16.53 -16.12
N GLU A 222 -3.33 17.14 -16.58
CA GLU A 222 -3.45 18.61 -16.69
C GLU A 222 -3.52 19.27 -15.33
#